data_AF-A0A951TRN9-F1
#
_entry.id   AF-A0A951TRN9-F1
#
_cell.length_a   1.000
_cell.length_b   1.000
_cell.length_c   1.000
_cell.angle_alpha   90.00
_cell.angle_beta   90.00
_cell.angle_gamma   90.00
#
_symmetry.space_group_name_H-M   'P 1'
#
loop_
_entity.id
_entity.type
_entity.pdbx_description
1 polymer ?
#
loop_
_entity_poly.entity_id
_entity_poly.type
_entity_poly.pdbx_seq_one_letter_code
_entity_poly.pdbx_strand_id
1 'polypeptide(L)'
;MIVVGLRLALAGSLLPLSLPHVLTAQTIPAGVVADTVVVRAASPGVNPAVALAAGESVAVWVARDVEVGEPGVGGRPVPDAPVGAVIARFGDSGPFAWPIEPTVWTAPAAGRLAFGLNGHAGHEMEGEAVLAVARLDAGTLRAFPPPAVELERVENGVRARWTDRAGFEVDRRTLAFRLTTSHGSVYALGSWVPAGRSQVFLPLPPPVDLPPGVHTLAVTITDRLGNMAPPATIAFDTGG
;
A
#
# COMPACT_ATOMS: atom_id res chain seq x y z
N MET A 1 -70.55 1.43 -3.83
CA MET A 1 -70.32 2.06 -5.13
C MET A 1 -68.97 2.77 -5.09
N ILE A 2 -67.99 2.16 -5.78
CA ILE A 2 -66.76 2.71 -6.38
C ILE A 2 -65.75 3.46 -5.47
N VAL A 3 -64.66 2.72 -5.19
CA VAL A 3 -63.21 3.03 -5.03
C VAL A 3 -62.78 4.41 -5.56
N VAL A 4 -61.90 5.18 -4.88
CA VAL A 4 -60.44 5.39 -5.12
C VAL A 4 -59.95 6.32 -3.98
N GLY A 5 -58.85 6.14 -3.24
CA GLY A 5 -57.64 5.37 -3.47
C GLY A 5 -56.46 6.28 -3.87
N LEU A 6 -55.95 7.13 -2.97
CA LEU A 6 -54.68 7.83 -3.21
C LEU A 6 -53.76 7.76 -1.98
N ARG A 7 -52.89 6.75 -1.99
CA ARG A 7 -51.69 6.69 -1.14
C ARG A 7 -50.55 7.36 -1.90
N LEU A 8 -50.08 8.51 -1.41
CA LEU A 8 -48.82 9.09 -1.86
C LEU A 8 -47.68 8.37 -1.13
N ALA A 9 -47.04 7.42 -1.81
CA ALA A 9 -45.78 6.83 -1.36
C ALA A 9 -44.63 7.71 -1.88
N LEU A 10 -44.05 8.53 -1.01
CA LEU A 10 -42.76 9.18 -1.26
C LEU A 10 -41.66 8.12 -1.05
N ALA A 11 -41.26 7.48 -2.14
CA ALA A 11 -40.04 6.68 -2.20
C ALA A 11 -38.84 7.62 -2.20
N GLY A 12 -38.41 8.03 -1.00
CA GLY A 12 -37.12 8.68 -0.79
C GLY A 12 -36.02 7.65 -0.97
N SER A 13 -35.38 7.65 -2.15
CA SER A 13 -34.17 6.89 -2.42
C SER A 13 -33.05 7.42 -1.51
N LEU A 14 -32.76 6.70 -0.43
CA LEU A 14 -31.54 6.91 0.35
C LEU A 14 -30.37 6.40 -0.49
N LEU A 15 -29.81 7.28 -1.32
CA LEU A 15 -28.48 7.07 -1.86
C LEU A 15 -27.52 6.84 -0.67
N PRO A 16 -26.68 5.79 -0.69
CA PRO A 16 -25.63 5.68 0.31
C PRO A 16 -24.72 6.90 0.13
N LEU A 17 -24.79 7.82 1.09
CA LEU A 17 -23.76 8.83 1.32
C LEU A 17 -22.44 8.07 1.45
N SER A 18 -21.67 8.09 0.38
CA SER A 18 -20.29 7.64 0.38
C SER A 18 -19.58 8.62 1.32
N LEU A 19 -19.38 8.19 2.57
CA LEU A 19 -18.57 8.94 3.52
C LEU A 19 -17.23 9.22 2.82
N PRO A 20 -16.76 10.48 2.78
CA PRO A 20 -15.40 10.74 2.34
C PRO A 20 -14.51 9.84 3.20
N HIS A 21 -13.61 9.10 2.56
CA HIS A 21 -12.58 8.36 3.27
C HIS A 21 -11.83 9.39 4.12
N VAL A 22 -12.17 9.46 5.40
CA VAL A 22 -11.38 10.19 6.37
C VAL A 22 -10.06 9.43 6.39
N LEU A 23 -9.08 9.96 5.68
CA LEU A 23 -7.69 9.54 5.77
C LEU A 23 -7.32 9.72 7.23
N THR A 24 -7.44 8.67 8.03
CA THR A 24 -6.90 8.66 9.39
C THR A 24 -5.42 8.95 9.24
N ALA A 25 -4.99 10.10 9.78
CA ALA A 25 -3.59 10.48 9.85
C ALA A 25 -2.78 9.26 10.24
N GLN A 26 -1.98 8.74 9.30
CA GLN A 26 -1.31 7.48 9.50
C GLN A 26 -0.17 7.73 10.49
N THR A 27 -0.32 7.17 11.69
CA THR A 27 0.64 7.36 12.78
C THR A 27 1.97 6.73 12.38
N ILE A 28 3.04 7.53 12.37
CA ILE A 28 4.42 7.05 12.23
C ILE A 28 4.68 6.02 13.33
N PRO A 29 5.08 4.78 13.01
CA PRO A 29 5.37 3.78 14.03
C PRO A 29 6.42 4.30 15.02
N ALA A 30 6.22 4.01 16.31
CA ALA A 30 7.18 4.39 17.34
C ALA A 30 8.56 3.76 17.03
N GLY A 31 9.61 4.58 17.04
CA GLY A 31 10.97 4.14 16.73
C GLY A 31 11.41 4.35 15.28
N VAL A 32 10.51 4.75 14.38
CA VAL A 32 10.92 5.24 13.05
C VAL A 32 11.47 6.67 13.20
N VAL A 33 12.75 6.84 12.87
CA VAL A 33 13.33 8.18 12.69
C VAL A 33 12.96 8.65 11.28
N ALA A 34 11.93 9.49 11.20
CA ALA A 34 11.51 10.12 9.96
C ALA A 34 11.84 11.62 10.02
N ASP A 35 12.37 12.14 8.92
CA ASP A 35 12.45 13.57 8.70
C ASP A 35 11.05 14.08 8.36
N THR A 36 10.61 15.11 9.07
CA THR A 36 9.36 15.81 8.75
C THR A 36 9.64 16.90 7.72
N VAL A 37 9.06 16.77 6.54
CA VAL A 37 9.12 17.75 5.47
C VAL A 37 7.81 18.52 5.43
N VAL A 38 7.86 19.81 5.75
CA VAL A 38 6.71 20.71 5.65
C VAL A 38 6.79 21.43 4.29
N VAL A 39 5.76 21.26 3.48
CA VAL A 39 5.63 21.94 2.17
C VAL A 39 4.54 22.99 2.29
N ARG A 40 4.95 24.25 2.11
CA ARG A 40 4.06 25.42 2.23
C ARG A 40 3.62 25.94 0.87
N ALA A 41 2.37 26.37 0.80
CA ALA A 41 1.77 26.97 -0.39
C ALA A 41 2.38 28.32 -0.83
N ALA A 42 2.89 29.13 0.11
CA ALA A 42 3.21 30.55 -0.13
C ALA A 42 4.56 30.84 -0.81
N SER A 43 5.27 29.84 -1.34
CA SER A 43 6.49 30.08 -2.12
C SER A 43 6.65 29.03 -3.22
N PRO A 44 6.50 29.40 -4.51
CA PRO A 44 6.88 28.53 -5.63
C PRO A 44 8.41 28.39 -5.62
N GLY A 45 8.91 27.39 -4.89
CA GLY A 45 10.32 27.18 -4.68
C GLY A 45 10.53 25.98 -3.76
N VAL A 46 11.22 24.97 -4.29
CA VAL A 46 11.56 23.68 -3.71
C VAL A 46 11.78 23.71 -2.18
N ASN A 47 10.85 23.07 -1.45
CA ASN A 47 10.89 22.76 -0.01
C ASN A 47 11.79 21.53 0.24
N PRO A 48 12.17 21.19 1.50
CA PRO A 48 13.43 20.48 1.80
C PRO A 48 13.65 19.20 1.00
N ALA A 49 14.89 19.04 0.55
CA ALA A 49 15.28 17.96 -0.35
C ALA A 49 16.17 16.95 0.38
N VAL A 50 15.80 15.67 0.30
CA VAL A 50 16.55 14.54 0.84
C VAL A 50 17.60 14.10 -0.18
N ALA A 51 18.87 14.14 0.21
CA ALA A 51 19.95 13.63 -0.63
C ALA A 51 20.01 12.10 -0.53
N LEU A 52 19.95 11.41 -1.67
CA LEU A 52 19.90 9.95 -1.76
C LEU A 52 21.03 9.44 -2.65
N ALA A 53 21.65 8.33 -2.25
CA ALA A 53 22.57 7.57 -3.10
C ALA A 53 21.79 6.73 -4.13
N ALA A 54 22.47 6.30 -5.20
CA ALA A 54 21.87 5.38 -6.17
C ALA A 54 21.47 4.07 -5.48
N GLY A 55 20.23 3.64 -5.69
CA GLY A 55 19.66 2.44 -5.07
C GLY A 55 19.18 2.63 -3.63
N GLU A 56 19.34 3.81 -3.03
CA GLU A 56 18.80 4.10 -1.69
C GLU A 56 17.28 4.21 -1.75
N SER A 57 16.59 3.60 -0.79
CA SER A 57 15.13 3.62 -0.70
C SER A 57 14.65 4.48 0.46
N VAL A 58 13.54 5.17 0.25
CA VAL A 58 12.83 5.92 1.29
C VAL A 58 11.37 5.48 1.33
N ALA A 59 10.81 5.45 2.53
CA ALA A 59 9.37 5.40 2.74
C ALA A 59 8.86 6.83 2.95
N VAL A 60 7.83 7.21 2.19
CA VAL A 60 7.21 8.54 2.27
C VAL A 60 5.70 8.39 2.39
N TRP A 61 5.10 9.17 3.27
CA TRP A 61 3.64 9.28 3.37
C TRP A 61 3.24 10.72 3.69
N VAL A 62 2.06 11.10 3.19
CA VAL A 62 1.49 12.42 3.42
C VAL A 62 0.67 12.36 4.71
N ALA A 63 1.17 13.01 5.76
CA ALA A 63 0.56 13.01 7.08
C ALA A 63 -0.61 14.00 7.20
N ARG A 64 -0.60 15.07 6.39
CA ARG A 64 -1.67 16.06 6.31
C ARG A 64 -1.74 16.64 4.90
N ASP A 65 -2.94 16.66 4.34
CA ASP A 65 -3.23 17.27 3.04
C ASP A 65 -3.46 18.78 3.14
N VAL A 66 -3.30 19.44 1.99
CA VAL A 66 -3.53 20.88 1.80
C VAL A 66 -4.94 21.09 1.25
N GLU A 67 -5.67 22.00 1.88
CA GLU A 67 -6.92 22.50 1.32
C GLU A 67 -6.58 23.60 0.31
N VAL A 68 -6.91 23.38 -0.97
CA VAL A 68 -6.70 24.41 -1.98
C VAL A 68 -7.94 25.28 -2.03
N GLY A 69 -7.74 26.61 -1.99
CA GLY A 69 -8.76 27.58 -2.35
C GLY A 69 -9.21 27.44 -3.80
N GLU A 70 -9.99 28.41 -4.29
CA GLU A 70 -10.58 28.32 -5.63
C GLU A 70 -9.50 28.11 -6.72
N PRO A 71 -9.71 27.17 -7.66
CA PRO A 71 -8.77 26.94 -8.73
C PRO A 71 -8.72 28.16 -9.65
N GLY A 72 -7.61 28.90 -9.61
CA GLY A 72 -7.32 29.96 -10.58
C GLY A 72 -7.05 29.43 -11.99
N VAL A 73 -7.06 30.33 -12.98
CA VAL A 73 -7.12 30.03 -14.43
C VAL A 73 -5.75 29.64 -15.05
N GLY A 74 -4.80 29.15 -14.25
CA GLY A 74 -3.42 28.87 -14.66
C GLY A 74 -3.07 27.39 -14.90
N GLY A 75 -2.01 27.13 -15.68
CA GLY A 75 -1.46 25.79 -15.92
C GLY A 75 -0.73 25.20 -14.70
N ARG A 76 -0.67 23.87 -14.60
CA ARG A 76 -0.09 23.13 -13.44
C ARG A 76 1.29 22.56 -13.77
N PRO A 77 2.22 22.46 -12.79
CA PRO A 77 3.50 21.77 -12.99
C PRO A 77 3.34 20.33 -13.46
N VAL A 78 2.36 19.62 -12.90
CA VAL A 78 1.98 18.26 -13.29
C VAL A 78 0.51 18.30 -13.75
N PRO A 79 0.25 18.28 -15.08
CA PRO A 79 -1.10 18.46 -15.63
C PRO A 79 -2.11 17.42 -15.13
N ASP A 80 -1.67 16.17 -14.98
CA ASP A 80 -2.53 15.04 -14.62
C ASP A 80 -2.77 14.91 -13.10
N ALA A 81 -2.11 15.74 -12.29
CA ALA A 81 -2.32 15.77 -10.85
C ALA A 81 -3.38 16.81 -10.45
N PRO A 82 -4.17 16.55 -9.39
CA PRO A 82 -5.04 17.55 -8.79
C PRO A 82 -4.25 18.79 -8.35
N VAL A 83 -4.92 19.95 -8.30
CA VAL A 83 -4.32 21.14 -7.68
C VAL A 83 -4.12 20.87 -6.19
N GLY A 84 -2.99 21.30 -5.63
CA GLY A 84 -2.61 21.06 -4.22
C GLY A 84 -2.09 19.67 -3.92
N ALA A 85 -2.12 18.75 -4.88
CA ALA A 85 -1.49 17.44 -4.72
C ALA A 85 0.00 17.60 -4.45
N VAL A 86 0.55 16.72 -3.62
CA VAL A 86 1.99 16.64 -3.43
C VAL A 86 2.64 16.22 -4.75
N ILE A 87 3.67 16.96 -5.16
CA ILE A 87 4.54 16.61 -6.28
C ILE A 87 5.96 16.44 -5.78
N ALA A 88 6.74 15.67 -6.52
CA ALA A 88 8.16 15.50 -6.26
C ALA A 88 9.00 15.82 -7.50
N ARG A 89 10.27 16.09 -7.26
CA ARG A 89 11.33 16.20 -8.27
C ARG A 89 12.56 15.47 -7.77
N PHE A 90 13.26 14.76 -8.66
CA PHE A 90 14.52 14.11 -8.34
C PHE A 90 15.65 14.64 -9.22
N GLY A 91 16.61 15.35 -8.62
CA GLY A 91 17.68 16.02 -9.36
C GLY A 91 17.11 17.00 -10.40
N ASP A 92 17.52 16.83 -11.66
CA ASP A 92 17.07 17.66 -12.79
C ASP A 92 15.82 17.09 -13.50
N SER A 93 15.13 16.12 -12.90
CA SER A 93 13.91 15.58 -13.49
C SER A 93 12.81 16.64 -13.62
N GLY A 94 11.87 16.41 -14.54
CA GLY A 94 10.57 17.07 -14.48
C GLY A 94 9.86 16.76 -13.14
N PRO A 95 8.94 17.62 -12.69
CA PRO A 95 8.09 17.29 -11.55
C PRO A 95 7.17 16.11 -11.90
N PHE A 96 6.84 15.30 -10.91
CA PHE A 96 5.90 14.19 -11.04
C PHE A 96 4.95 14.13 -9.83
N ALA A 97 3.77 13.56 -10.02
CA ALA A 97 2.78 13.39 -8.96
C ALA A 97 3.32 12.42 -7.89
N TRP A 98 3.25 12.80 -6.62
CA TRP A 98 3.50 11.88 -5.53
C TRP A 98 2.20 11.17 -5.14
N PRO A 99 2.19 9.85 -4.92
CA PRO A 99 1.00 9.14 -4.46
C PRO A 99 0.52 9.67 -3.11
N ILE A 100 -0.79 9.67 -2.89
CA ILE A 100 -1.35 10.00 -1.57
C ILE A 100 -1.12 8.85 -0.59
N GLU A 101 -1.05 7.63 -1.10
CA GLU A 101 -0.76 6.43 -0.33
C GLU A 101 0.73 6.34 0.05
N PRO A 102 1.05 5.75 1.21
CA PRO A 102 2.42 5.48 1.61
C PRO A 102 3.17 4.72 0.53
N THR A 103 4.31 5.27 0.14
CA THR A 103 5.06 4.77 -1.01
C THR A 103 6.51 4.55 -0.61
N VAL A 104 7.02 3.38 -1.00
CA VAL A 104 8.45 3.13 -1.03
C VAL A 104 8.98 3.57 -2.39
N TRP A 105 9.99 4.43 -2.38
CA TRP A 105 10.63 4.92 -3.59
C TRP A 105 12.13 4.69 -3.51
N THR A 106 12.70 4.15 -4.60
CA THR A 106 14.13 3.86 -4.72
C THR A 106 14.77 4.83 -5.69
N ALA A 107 15.85 5.48 -5.26
CA ALA A 107 16.58 6.43 -6.07
C ALA A 107 17.25 5.73 -7.27
N PRO A 108 16.95 6.13 -8.52
CA PRO A 108 17.54 5.50 -9.70
C PRO A 108 19.02 5.90 -9.90
N ALA A 109 19.44 7.01 -9.31
CA ALA A 109 20.82 7.52 -9.33
C ALA A 109 21.06 8.31 -8.04
N ALA A 110 22.29 8.80 -7.81
CA ALA A 110 22.53 9.74 -6.73
C ALA A 110 21.90 11.11 -7.06
N GLY A 111 21.22 11.74 -6.09
CA GLY A 111 20.52 12.99 -6.33
C GLY A 111 19.73 13.49 -5.13
N ARG A 112 18.89 14.50 -5.35
CA ARG A 112 18.06 15.10 -4.31
C ARG A 112 16.58 14.91 -4.65
N LEU A 113 15.84 14.24 -3.77
CA LEU A 113 14.39 14.13 -3.84
C LEU A 113 13.77 15.30 -3.08
N ALA A 114 13.01 16.14 -3.77
CA ALA A 114 12.39 17.32 -3.19
C ALA A 114 10.88 17.34 -3.44
N PHE A 115 10.14 17.92 -2.51
CA PHE A 115 8.69 17.93 -2.52
C PHE A 115 8.14 19.35 -2.71
N GLY A 116 6.98 19.42 -3.35
CA GLY A 116 6.24 20.65 -3.63
C GLY A 116 4.74 20.39 -3.67
N LEU A 117 3.97 21.45 -3.86
CA LEU A 117 2.54 21.36 -4.13
C LEU A 117 2.29 21.63 -5.61
N ASN A 118 1.34 20.91 -6.20
CA ASN A 118 0.93 21.10 -7.57
C ASN A 118 0.03 22.34 -7.68
N GLY A 119 0.64 23.52 -7.88
CA GLY A 119 -0.10 24.76 -8.07
C GLY A 119 0.62 25.74 -8.98
N HIS A 120 -0.13 26.76 -9.43
CA HIS A 120 0.41 27.86 -10.22
C HIS A 120 0.54 29.13 -9.37
N ALA A 121 1.33 30.10 -9.84
CA ALA A 121 1.48 31.41 -9.20
C ALA A 121 0.14 32.18 -9.09
N GLY A 122 -0.86 31.84 -9.91
CA GLY A 122 -2.20 32.42 -9.86
C GLY A 122 -3.21 31.63 -9.01
N HIS A 123 -2.78 30.62 -8.24
CA HIS A 123 -3.63 29.90 -7.30
C HIS A 123 -3.42 30.48 -5.90
N GLU A 124 -4.50 30.93 -5.25
CA GLU A 124 -4.49 31.18 -3.80
C GLU A 124 -4.50 29.83 -3.10
N MET A 125 -3.30 29.31 -2.83
CA MET A 125 -3.11 28.12 -2.03
C MET A 125 -2.89 28.54 -0.58
N GLU A 126 -3.68 28.00 0.34
CA GLU A 126 -3.49 28.17 1.77
C GLU A 126 -3.19 26.80 2.40
N GLY A 127 -2.44 26.77 3.51
CA GLY A 127 -2.14 25.53 4.22
C GLY A 127 -0.76 24.92 3.95
N GLU A 128 -0.55 23.76 4.56
CA GLU A 128 0.73 23.04 4.58
C GLU A 128 0.50 21.55 4.37
N ALA A 129 1.27 20.94 3.46
CA ALA A 129 1.38 19.48 3.41
C ALA A 129 2.51 19.08 4.35
N VAL A 130 2.23 18.13 5.22
CA VAL A 130 3.26 17.55 6.09
C VAL A 130 3.56 16.16 5.56
N LEU A 131 4.79 15.94 5.11
CA LEU A 131 5.27 14.63 4.72
C LEU A 131 6.20 14.10 5.81
N ALA A 132 6.15 12.80 6.02
CA ALA A 132 7.18 12.09 6.77
C ALA A 132 8.02 11.26 5.78
N VAL A 133 9.33 11.42 5.86
CA VAL A 133 10.30 10.72 5.01
C VAL A 133 11.23 9.91 5.88
N ALA A 134 11.18 8.59 5.76
CA ALA A 134 12.07 7.68 6.48
C ALA A 134 13.01 7.00 5.49
N ARG A 135 14.33 7.11 5.72
CA ARG A 135 15.32 6.31 4.98
C ARG A 135 15.21 4.86 5.39
N LEU A 136 15.14 3.98 4.41
CA LEU A 136 15.03 2.54 4.66
C LEU A 136 16.42 1.95 4.82
N ASP A 137 16.78 1.70 6.07
CA ASP A 137 17.91 0.85 6.45
C ASP A 137 17.42 -0.34 7.29
N ALA A 138 18.32 -1.26 7.63
CA ALA A 138 17.98 -2.46 8.39
C ALA A 138 17.37 -2.17 9.78
N GLY A 139 17.60 -0.99 10.35
CA GLY A 139 17.01 -0.53 11.60
C GLY A 139 15.60 0.00 11.40
N THR A 140 15.41 0.91 10.44
CA THR A 140 14.10 1.47 10.09
C THR A 140 13.10 0.40 9.70
N LEU A 141 13.52 -0.62 8.94
CA LEU A 141 12.65 -1.74 8.55
C LEU A 141 12.03 -2.46 9.75
N ARG A 142 12.82 -2.68 10.82
CA ARG A 142 12.36 -3.38 12.02
C ARG A 142 11.30 -2.61 12.82
N ALA A 143 11.18 -1.29 12.62
CA ALA A 143 10.20 -0.47 13.31
C ALA A 143 8.79 -0.57 12.66
N PHE A 144 8.71 -1.02 11.41
CA PHE A 144 7.43 -1.28 10.76
C PHE A 144 6.94 -2.69 11.10
N PRO A 145 5.64 -2.86 11.44
CA PRO A 145 5.09 -4.19 11.66
C PRO A 145 5.14 -4.98 10.34
N PRO A 146 5.68 -6.20 10.33
CA PRO A 146 5.68 -7.03 9.12
C PRO A 146 4.24 -7.34 8.69
N PRO A 147 4.02 -7.65 7.40
CA PRO A 147 2.73 -8.13 6.95
C PRO A 147 2.32 -9.39 7.72
N ALA A 148 1.01 -9.62 7.83
CA ALA A 148 0.48 -10.86 8.38
C ALA A 148 0.04 -11.77 7.22
N VAL A 149 0.25 -13.08 7.38
CA VAL A 149 -0.28 -14.10 6.50
C VAL A 149 -1.00 -15.15 7.34
N GLU A 150 -2.14 -15.62 6.84
CA GLU A 150 -2.99 -16.60 7.49
C GLU A 150 -3.34 -17.71 6.50
N LEU A 151 -3.45 -18.93 7.00
CA LEU A 151 -3.89 -20.10 6.23
C LEU A 151 -5.17 -20.66 6.84
N GLU A 152 -6.16 -20.89 6.00
CA GLU A 152 -7.45 -21.45 6.37
C GLU A 152 -7.71 -22.70 5.53
N ARG A 153 -8.11 -23.82 6.16
CA ARG A 153 -8.64 -24.97 5.40
C ARG A 153 -10.01 -24.63 4.86
N VAL A 154 -10.23 -24.90 3.60
CA VAL A 154 -11.51 -24.71 2.92
C VAL A 154 -11.88 -25.97 2.17
N GLU A 155 -13.12 -26.05 1.69
CA GLU A 155 -13.54 -27.16 0.84
C GLU A 155 -12.59 -27.30 -0.35
N ASN A 156 -12.00 -28.48 -0.52
CA ASN A 156 -11.05 -28.83 -1.58
C ASN A 156 -9.69 -28.10 -1.57
N GLY A 157 -9.29 -27.46 -0.46
CA GLY A 157 -7.98 -26.81 -0.43
C GLY A 157 -7.63 -25.97 0.79
N VAL A 158 -6.70 -25.04 0.56
CA VAL A 158 -6.26 -24.03 1.52
C VAL A 158 -6.43 -22.65 0.92
N ARG A 159 -6.96 -21.73 1.71
CA ARG A 159 -6.99 -20.31 1.40
C ARG A 159 -5.88 -19.61 2.17
N ALA A 160 -5.00 -18.92 1.46
CA ALA A 160 -4.03 -18.03 2.05
C ALA A 160 -4.55 -16.58 1.97
N ARG A 161 -4.53 -15.85 3.09
CA ARG A 161 -4.90 -14.44 3.17
C ARG A 161 -3.73 -13.64 3.72
N TRP A 162 -3.55 -12.42 3.27
CA TRP A 162 -2.54 -11.52 3.83
C TRP A 162 -3.09 -10.14 4.09
N THR A 163 -2.49 -9.49 5.09
CA THR A 163 -2.84 -8.15 5.54
C THR A 163 -1.58 -7.30 5.57
N ASP A 164 -1.65 -6.15 4.88
CA ASP A 164 -0.64 -5.11 5.01
C ASP A 164 -0.85 -4.38 6.35
N ARG A 165 0.15 -4.46 7.23
CA ARG A 165 0.12 -3.82 8.55
C ARG A 165 0.85 -2.50 8.59
N ALA A 166 1.74 -2.25 7.62
CA ALA A 166 2.55 -1.05 7.55
C ALA A 166 1.91 0.01 6.63
N GLY A 167 1.03 -0.39 5.72
CA GLY A 167 0.33 0.48 4.77
C GLY A 167 1.09 0.77 3.49
N PHE A 168 2.20 0.04 3.22
CA PHE A 168 3.06 0.20 2.04
C PHE A 168 2.78 -0.83 0.94
N GLU A 169 1.67 -1.55 1.07
CA GLU A 169 1.30 -2.71 0.28
C GLU A 169 2.23 -3.91 0.44
N VAL A 170 1.68 -5.08 0.11
CA VAL A 170 2.44 -6.32 0.09
C VAL A 170 3.00 -6.58 -1.31
N ASP A 171 4.28 -6.96 -1.42
CA ASP A 171 4.85 -7.38 -2.69
C ASP A 171 4.43 -8.82 -3.03
N ARG A 172 3.36 -8.92 -3.82
CA ARG A 172 2.80 -10.19 -4.28
C ARG A 172 3.79 -11.07 -5.06
N ARG A 173 4.87 -10.50 -5.60
CA ARG A 173 5.92 -11.29 -6.30
C ARG A 173 6.74 -12.12 -5.32
N THR A 174 6.71 -11.77 -4.04
CA THR A 174 7.44 -12.47 -2.97
C THR A 174 6.59 -13.54 -2.26
N LEU A 175 5.33 -13.72 -2.68
CA LEU A 175 4.47 -14.77 -2.14
C LEU A 175 5.07 -16.14 -2.48
N ALA A 176 5.45 -16.88 -1.45
CA ALA A 176 6.09 -18.18 -1.59
C ALA A 176 5.36 -19.25 -0.78
N PHE A 177 5.04 -20.36 -1.45
CA PHE A 177 4.44 -21.54 -0.86
C PHE A 177 5.48 -22.65 -0.80
N ARG A 178 5.68 -23.23 0.38
CA ARG A 178 6.58 -24.36 0.60
C ARG A 178 5.80 -25.53 1.16
N LEU A 179 5.87 -26.67 0.49
CA LEU A 179 5.29 -27.92 0.97
C LEU A 179 6.40 -28.82 1.49
N THR A 180 6.34 -29.16 2.77
CA THR A 180 7.20 -30.17 3.39
C THR A 180 6.42 -31.47 3.52
N THR A 181 6.93 -32.55 2.93
CA THR A 181 6.24 -33.85 2.99
C THR A 181 6.49 -34.60 4.30
N SER A 182 5.68 -35.62 4.55
CA SER A 182 5.86 -36.57 5.66
C SER A 182 7.27 -37.22 5.71
N HIS A 183 7.98 -37.24 4.58
CA HIS A 183 9.32 -37.81 4.44
C HIS A 183 10.42 -36.74 4.41
N GLY A 184 10.09 -35.47 4.67
CA GLY A 184 11.05 -34.35 4.74
C GLY A 184 11.44 -33.75 3.40
N SER A 185 10.81 -34.14 2.28
CA SER A 185 11.04 -33.49 0.99
C SER A 185 10.37 -32.12 0.96
N VAL A 186 11.06 -31.11 0.42
CA VAL A 186 10.55 -29.73 0.35
C VAL A 186 10.31 -29.34 -1.10
N TYR A 187 9.06 -28.98 -1.42
CA TYR A 187 8.65 -28.49 -2.73
C TYR A 187 8.35 -26.99 -2.64
N ALA A 188 9.02 -26.20 -3.49
CA ALA A 188 8.56 -24.86 -3.79
C ALA A 188 7.34 -25.00 -4.72
N LEU A 189 6.16 -24.75 -4.18
CA LEU A 189 4.97 -24.63 -5.00
C LEU A 189 5.10 -23.25 -5.65
N GLY A 190 5.57 -23.23 -6.91
CA GLY A 190 5.81 -22.00 -7.68
C GLY A 190 4.60 -21.07 -7.67
N SER A 191 4.74 -19.84 -8.15
CA SER A 191 3.74 -18.77 -8.03
C SER A 191 2.34 -19.20 -8.49
N TRP A 192 1.53 -19.72 -7.55
CA TRP A 192 0.11 -19.93 -7.73
C TRP A 192 -0.48 -18.55 -7.99
N VAL A 193 -1.07 -18.39 -9.17
CA VAL A 193 -1.52 -17.09 -9.68
C VAL A 193 -2.42 -16.45 -8.60
N PRO A 194 -2.05 -15.29 -8.04
CA PRO A 194 -2.81 -14.68 -6.96
C PRO A 194 -4.23 -14.36 -7.45
N ALA A 195 -5.23 -14.97 -6.82
CA ALA A 195 -6.64 -14.82 -7.19
C ALA A 195 -7.27 -13.49 -6.71
N GLY A 196 -6.49 -12.56 -6.18
CA GLY A 196 -6.99 -11.29 -5.66
C GLY A 196 -5.91 -10.34 -5.15
N ARG A 197 -6.35 -9.22 -4.56
CA ARG A 197 -5.44 -8.24 -3.93
C ARG A 197 -4.87 -8.72 -2.59
N SER A 198 -5.58 -9.59 -1.87
CA SER A 198 -5.27 -9.99 -0.48
C SER A 198 -5.44 -11.49 -0.17
N GLN A 199 -5.71 -12.33 -1.17
CA GLN A 199 -5.87 -13.78 -0.95
C GLN A 199 -5.57 -14.62 -2.20
N VAL A 200 -5.26 -15.89 -1.99
CA VAL A 200 -5.15 -16.94 -3.03
C VAL A 200 -5.69 -18.27 -2.51
N PHE A 201 -6.19 -19.09 -3.43
CA PHE A 201 -6.66 -20.44 -3.16
C PHE A 201 -5.67 -21.47 -3.74
N LEU A 202 -5.36 -22.49 -2.94
CA LEU A 202 -4.52 -23.62 -3.34
C LEU A 202 -5.34 -24.89 -3.18
N PRO A 203 -5.64 -25.62 -4.26
CA PRO A 203 -6.28 -26.93 -4.17
C PRO A 203 -5.37 -27.90 -3.40
N LEU A 204 -5.99 -28.74 -2.58
CA LEU A 204 -5.34 -29.86 -1.92
C LEU A 204 -5.98 -31.20 -2.35
N PRO A 205 -5.17 -32.25 -2.63
CA PRO A 205 -3.71 -32.21 -2.67
C PRO A 205 -3.21 -31.33 -3.83
N PRO A 206 -2.02 -30.71 -3.70
CA PRO A 206 -1.39 -30.00 -4.81
C PRO A 206 -1.15 -30.97 -5.97
N PRO A 207 -0.91 -30.49 -7.21
CA PRO A 207 -0.67 -31.32 -8.39
C PRO A 207 0.74 -31.94 -8.37
N VAL A 208 1.06 -32.60 -7.27
CA VAL A 208 2.29 -33.33 -6.97
C VAL A 208 1.84 -34.63 -6.33
N ASP A 209 2.36 -35.76 -6.82
CA ASP A 209 2.09 -37.04 -6.18
C ASP A 209 2.74 -37.05 -4.79
N LEU A 210 1.90 -36.99 -3.75
CA LEU A 210 2.34 -37.00 -2.36
C LEU A 210 2.25 -38.42 -1.80
N PRO A 211 3.31 -38.92 -1.15
CA PRO A 211 3.20 -40.19 -0.43
C PRO A 211 2.17 -40.07 0.70
N PRO A 212 1.57 -41.18 1.17
CA PRO A 212 0.72 -41.16 2.34
C PRO A 212 1.40 -40.51 3.56
N GLY A 213 0.60 -39.84 4.39
CA GLY A 213 1.02 -39.26 5.66
C GLY A 213 0.77 -37.76 5.79
N VAL A 214 1.27 -37.19 6.89
CA VAL A 214 1.06 -35.78 7.23
C VAL A 214 2.09 -34.88 6.55
N HIS A 215 1.61 -33.94 5.74
CA HIS A 215 2.41 -32.92 5.06
C HIS A 215 2.13 -31.55 5.68
N THR A 216 3.07 -30.63 5.53
CA THR A 216 2.96 -29.25 6.02
C THR A 216 3.10 -28.26 4.87
N LEU A 217 2.10 -27.42 4.66
CA LEU A 217 2.17 -26.26 3.78
C LEU A 217 2.55 -25.03 4.61
N ALA A 218 3.58 -24.31 4.19
CA ALA A 218 4.04 -23.06 4.77
C ALA A 218 3.93 -21.92 3.73
N VAL A 219 3.58 -20.73 4.20
CA VAL A 219 3.44 -19.53 3.36
C VAL A 219 4.18 -18.35 3.97
N THR A 220 4.94 -17.67 3.13
CA THR A 220 5.64 -16.43 3.46
C THR A 220 5.35 -15.37 2.41
N ILE A 221 5.39 -14.11 2.81
CA ILE A 221 5.24 -12.96 1.92
C ILE A 221 6.02 -11.77 2.48
N THR A 222 6.48 -10.87 1.62
CA THR A 222 7.23 -9.67 1.99
C THR A 222 6.45 -8.42 1.58
N ASP A 223 6.47 -7.37 2.39
CA ASP A 223 5.93 -6.07 2.03
C ASP A 223 6.87 -5.27 1.11
N ARG A 224 6.44 -4.12 0.60
CA ARG A 224 7.30 -3.26 -0.22
C ARG A 224 8.42 -2.57 0.56
N LEU A 225 8.33 -2.52 1.88
CA LEU A 225 9.43 -2.06 2.72
C LEU A 225 10.56 -3.11 2.72
N GLY A 226 10.22 -4.40 2.55
CA GLY A 226 11.15 -5.52 2.65
C GLY A 226 10.98 -6.33 3.93
N ASN A 227 9.93 -6.09 4.72
CA ASN A 227 9.62 -6.88 5.90
C ASN A 227 8.93 -8.18 5.50
N MET A 228 9.49 -9.29 5.95
CA MET A 228 8.94 -10.61 5.72
C MET A 228 7.93 -10.97 6.81
N ALA A 229 6.76 -11.48 6.43
CA ALA A 229 5.79 -12.05 7.34
C ALA A 229 6.37 -13.27 8.07
N PRO A 230 6.04 -13.47 9.36
CA PRO A 230 6.20 -14.78 9.99
C PRO A 230 5.50 -15.87 9.14
N PRO A 231 6.08 -17.06 8.99
CA PRO A 231 5.47 -18.10 8.18
C PRO A 231 4.15 -18.58 8.80
N ALA A 232 3.09 -18.62 8.00
CA ALA A 232 1.88 -19.35 8.36
C ALA A 232 2.02 -20.80 7.92
N THR A 233 1.58 -21.75 8.74
CA THR A 233 1.69 -23.18 8.45
C THR A 233 0.37 -23.91 8.67
N ILE A 234 0.08 -24.88 7.80
CA ILE A 234 -1.05 -25.80 7.97
C ILE A 234 -0.63 -27.22 7.60
N ALA A 235 -0.97 -28.18 8.45
CA ALA A 235 -0.76 -29.60 8.14
C ALA A 235 -1.96 -30.14 7.35
N PHE A 236 -1.79 -31.23 6.61
CA PHE A 236 -2.88 -32.05 6.02
C PHE A 236 -2.42 -33.49 5.80
N ASP A 237 -3.34 -34.44 5.75
CA ASP A 237 -3.06 -35.88 5.64
C ASP A 237 -3.57 -36.42 4.29
N THR A 238 -2.75 -37.24 3.62
CA THR A 238 -3.08 -37.92 2.36
C THR A 238 -3.26 -39.43 2.51
N GLY A 239 -3.15 -39.98 3.73
CA GLY A 239 -3.15 -41.43 4.01
C GLY A 239 -4.39 -41.96 4.72
N GLY A 240 -5.59 -41.56 4.29
CA GLY A 240 -6.86 -42.14 4.78
C GLY A 240 -6.94 -43.65 4.56
#